data_AF-A0A1R3R6L8-F1
#
_entry.id   AF-A0A1R3R6L8-F1
#
_cell.length_a   1.000
_cell.length_b   1.000
_cell.length_c   1.000
_cell.angle_alpha   90.00
_cell.angle_beta   90.00
_cell.angle_gamma   90.00
#
_symmetry.space_group_name_H-M   'P 1'
#
loop_
_entity.id
_entity.type
_entity.pdbx_description
1 polymer ?
#
loop_
_entity_poly.entity_id
_entity_poly.type
_entity_poly.pdbx_seq_one_letter_code
_entity_poly.pdbx_strand_id
1 'polypeptide(L)'
;MALKTNPEKKLSLQGIYNWFEHNTAKGRDHSSKGWQNSVRHNLSMNAGFEAVREEPIPGKKAVNYWRLTNEAIENGVQSTTRYRKQASYRKALSSDPPAPQRQRSGAKGGKATKIKARFRGRM
;
A
#
# COMPACT_ATOMS: atom_id res chain seq x y z
N MET A 1 8.51 15.16 9.74
CA MET A 1 8.35 14.09 8.71
C MET A 1 9.60 13.22 8.72
N ALA A 2 9.47 11.88 8.72
CA ALA A 2 10.56 10.90 8.79
C ALA A 2 11.80 11.21 7.94
N LEU A 3 11.57 11.65 6.70
CA LEU A 3 12.63 11.93 5.73
C LEU A 3 13.20 13.36 5.84
N LYS A 4 12.44 14.31 6.40
CA LYS A 4 12.90 15.69 6.63
C LYS A 4 13.85 15.80 7.83
N THR A 5 13.75 14.90 8.79
CA THR A 5 14.56 14.90 10.02
C THR A 5 15.91 14.18 9.87
N ASN A 6 16.14 13.45 8.77
CA ASN A 6 17.42 12.78 8.54
C ASN A 6 18.41 13.68 7.81
N PRO A 7 19.67 13.76 8.25
CA PRO A 7 20.71 14.56 7.58
C PRO A 7 20.97 14.10 6.14
N GLU A 8 20.80 12.80 5.86
CA GLU A 8 20.93 12.27 4.50
C GLU A 8 19.65 12.38 3.64
N LYS A 9 18.55 12.89 4.21
CA LYS A 9 17.22 13.03 3.57
C LYS A 9 16.65 11.74 2.92
N LYS A 10 17.24 10.58 3.25
CA LYS A 10 16.87 9.25 2.73
C LYS A 10 16.70 8.26 3.90
N LEU A 11 15.82 7.28 3.74
CA LEU A 11 15.60 6.20 4.72
C LEU A 11 15.33 4.89 3.99
N SER A 12 15.77 3.78 4.58
CA SER A 12 15.33 2.45 4.13
C SER A 12 13.85 2.25 4.47
N LEU A 13 13.18 1.31 3.78
CA LEU A 13 11.79 0.97 4.07
C LEU A 13 11.57 0.57 5.54
N GLN A 14 12.50 -0.19 6.11
CA GLN A 14 12.45 -0.57 7.51
C GLN A 14 12.62 0.65 8.43
N GLY A 15 13.52 1.58 8.09
CA GLY A 15 13.67 2.83 8.84
C GLY A 15 12.40 3.68 8.84
N ILE A 16 11.65 3.68 7.74
CA ILE A 16 10.34 4.34 7.66
C ILE A 16 9.35 3.66 8.60
N TYR A 17 9.30 2.32 8.64
CA TYR A 17 8.43 1.61 9.59
C TYR A 17 8.75 1.98 11.03
N ASN A 18 10.03 1.91 11.41
CA ASN A 18 10.46 2.27 12.76
C ASN A 18 10.06 3.72 13.10
N TRP A 19 10.24 4.67 12.17
CA TRP A 19 9.81 6.05 12.42
C TRP A 19 8.29 6.14 12.67
N PHE A 20 7.46 5.44 11.89
CA PHE A 20 6.01 5.45 12.08
C PHE A 20 5.56 4.83 13.39
N GLU A 21 6.23 3.76 13.85
CA GLU A 21 5.99 3.12 15.14
C GLU A 21 6.22 4.07 16.31
N HIS A 22 7.31 4.84 16.27
CA HIS A 22 7.68 5.76 17.35
C HIS A 22 6.93 7.09 17.29
N ASN A 23 6.58 7.57 16.09
CA ASN A 23 6.08 8.94 15.89
C ASN A 23 4.56 9.02 15.63
N THR A 24 3.87 7.89 15.43
CA THR A 24 2.43 7.89 15.14
C THR A 24 1.65 6.94 16.03
N ALA A 25 0.40 7.28 16.36
CA ALA A 25 -0.49 6.39 17.11
C ALA A 25 -0.85 5.11 16.32
N LYS A 26 -0.83 5.17 14.99
CA LYS A 26 -1.16 4.03 14.11
C LYS A 26 -0.06 2.98 14.05
N GLY A 27 1.20 3.37 14.23
CA GLY A 27 2.33 2.46 14.23
C GLY A 27 2.52 1.71 15.56
N ARG A 28 1.95 2.20 16.66
CA ARG A 28 2.05 1.58 18.00
C ARG A 28 1.28 0.26 18.13
N ASP A 29 0.31 0.01 17.25
CA ASP A 29 -0.39 -1.26 17.21
C ASP A 29 0.41 -2.28 16.38
N HIS A 30 1.22 -3.08 17.08
CA HIS A 30 2.04 -4.13 16.48
C HIS A 30 1.22 -5.31 15.93
N SER A 31 -0.06 -5.42 16.28
CA SER A 31 -0.96 -6.46 15.75
C SER A 31 -1.47 -6.12 14.34
N SER A 32 -1.50 -4.83 13.99
CA SER A 32 -2.01 -4.33 12.72
C SER A 32 -0.89 -4.03 11.75
N LYS A 33 -0.46 -5.02 10.95
CA LYS A 33 0.50 -4.78 9.84
C LYS A 33 -0.13 -4.08 8.62
N GLY A 34 -1.42 -3.73 8.69
CA GLY A 34 -2.16 -3.10 7.59
C GLY A 34 -1.60 -1.73 7.19
N TRP A 35 -1.12 -0.95 8.15
CA TRP A 35 -0.57 0.39 7.87
C TRP A 35 0.75 0.34 7.08
N GLN A 36 1.57 -0.71 7.26
CA GLN A 36 2.80 -0.88 6.48
C GLN A 36 2.51 -1.05 4.99
N ASN A 37 1.38 -1.69 4.65
CA ASN A 37 0.95 -1.80 3.26
C ASN A 37 0.56 -0.45 2.66
N SER A 38 -0.15 0.38 3.44
CA SER A 38 -0.48 1.75 3.03
C SER A 38 0.76 2.62 2.84
N VAL A 39 1.81 2.42 3.66
CA VAL A 39 3.10 3.09 3.51
C VAL A 39 3.77 2.69 2.20
N ARG A 40 3.93 1.38 1.93
CA ARG A 40 4.53 0.89 0.66
C ARG A 40 3.81 1.41 -0.57
N HIS A 41 2.47 1.38 -0.52
CA HIS A 41 1.63 1.91 -1.58
C HIS A 41 1.79 3.43 -1.79
N ASN A 42 1.92 4.20 -0.71
CA ASN A 42 2.15 5.64 -0.83
C ASN A 42 3.52 5.96 -1.42
N LEU A 43 4.56 5.24 -1.00
CA LEU A 43 5.91 5.43 -1.51
C LEU A 43 5.99 5.22 -3.03
N SER A 44 5.25 4.25 -3.58
CA SER A 44 5.23 4.03 -5.03
C SER A 44 4.29 4.94 -5.81
N MET A 45 3.21 5.43 -5.21
CA MET A 45 2.22 6.27 -5.91
C MET A 45 2.52 7.76 -5.87
N ASN A 46 3.23 8.24 -4.85
CA ASN A 46 3.43 9.66 -4.66
C ASN A 46 4.72 10.11 -5.35
N ALA A 47 4.59 11.02 -6.31
CA ALA A 47 5.73 11.62 -7.02
C ALA A 47 6.69 12.39 -6.09
N GLY A 48 6.27 12.67 -4.84
CA GLY A 48 7.15 13.23 -3.82
C GLY A 48 8.19 12.26 -3.27
N PHE A 49 8.09 10.96 -3.56
CA PHE A 49 9.08 9.97 -3.14
C PHE A 49 9.71 9.28 -4.34
N GLU A 50 11.02 9.04 -4.26
CA GLU A 50 11.74 8.25 -5.24
C GLU A 50 12.60 7.18 -4.57
N ALA A 51 12.70 6.03 -5.22
CA ALA A 51 13.55 4.93 -4.79
C ALA A 51 14.95 5.13 -5.36
N VAL A 52 15.95 5.19 -4.47
CA VAL A 52 17.36 5.32 -4.83
C VAL A 52 18.07 4.04 -4.43
N ARG A 53 18.80 3.47 -5.37
CA ARG A 53 19.67 2.33 -5.12
C ARG A 53 21.05 2.87 -4.79
N GLU A 54 21.57 2.49 -3.63
CA GLU A 54 22.97 2.73 -3.31
C GLU A 54 23.82 1.56 -3.78
N GLU A 55 25.00 1.88 -4.30
CA GLU A 55 25.99 0.88 -4.68
C GLU A 55 26.33 0.05 -3.43
N PRO A 56 26.19 -1.30 -3.52
CA PRO A 56 26.48 -2.14 -2.39
C PRO A 56 27.97 -2.04 -2.04
N ILE A 57 28.24 -1.74 -0.77
CA ILE A 57 29.58 -1.96 -0.22
C ILE A 57 29.91 -3.45 -0.41
N PRO A 58 31.11 -3.81 -0.92
CA PRO A 58 31.50 -5.20 -1.11
C PRO A 58 31.23 -6.02 0.16
N GLY A 59 30.42 -7.08 0.03
CA GLY A 59 30.02 -7.95 1.15
C GLY A 59 28.70 -7.60 1.85
N LYS A 60 28.02 -6.50 1.49
CA LYS A 60 26.67 -6.17 1.98
C LYS A 60 25.65 -6.16 0.84
N LYS A 61 24.42 -6.62 1.14
CA LYS A 61 23.31 -6.61 0.19
C LYS A 61 22.94 -5.17 -0.16
N ALA A 62 22.65 -4.90 -1.43
CA ALA A 62 22.14 -3.60 -1.86
C ALA A 62 20.81 -3.31 -1.14
N VAL A 63 20.70 -2.11 -0.57
CA VAL A 63 19.49 -1.65 0.12
C VAL A 63 18.86 -0.55 -0.73
N ASN A 64 17.56 -0.68 -0.99
CA ASN A 64 16.79 0.39 -1.62
C ASN A 64 16.43 1.44 -0.56
N TYR A 65 16.81 2.68 -0.81
CA TYR A 65 16.44 3.82 -0.01
C TYR A 65 15.30 4.58 -0.66
N TRP A 66 14.53 5.27 0.17
CA TRP A 66 13.49 6.20 -0.25
C TRP A 66 13.91 7.59 0.17
N ARG A 67 13.85 8.55 -0.74
CA ARG A 67 14.09 9.96 -0.45
C ARG A 67 12.97 10.83 -0.98
N LEU A 68 12.91 12.06 -0.49
CA LEU A 68 12.04 13.09 -1.05
C LEU A 68 12.65 13.63 -2.35
N THR A 69 11.80 13.86 -3.34
CA THR A 69 12.19 14.61 -4.55
C THR A 69 12.39 16.09 -4.22
N ASN A 70 13.17 16.81 -5.03
CA ASN A 70 13.42 18.24 -4.83
C ASN A 70 12.12 19.05 -4.77
N GLU A 71 11.18 18.75 -5.66
CA GLU A 71 9.86 19.38 -5.67
C GLU A 71 9.10 19.18 -4.36
N ALA A 72 9.13 17.98 -3.77
CA ALA A 72 8.47 17.70 -2.50
C ALA A 72 9.20 18.28 -1.28
N ILE A 73 10.48 18.59 -1.41
CA ILE A 73 11.23 19.33 -0.38
C ILE A 73 10.74 20.77 -0.33
N GLU A 74 10.63 21.42 -1.50
CA GLU A 74 10.24 22.83 -1.65
C GLU A 74 8.74 23.06 -1.45
N ASN A 75 7.90 22.29 -2.15
CA ASN A 75 6.44 22.48 -2.21
C ASN A 75 5.66 21.53 -1.27
N GLY A 76 6.35 20.60 -0.62
CA GLY A 76 5.74 19.60 0.25
C GLY A 76 5.18 18.38 -0.48
N VAL A 77 4.85 17.34 0.30
CA VAL A 77 4.31 16.08 -0.23
C VAL A 77 2.82 16.21 -0.46
N GLN A 78 2.38 16.01 -1.69
CA GLN A 78 0.96 16.04 -2.06
C GLN A 78 0.22 14.77 -1.65
N SER A 79 -1.06 14.87 -1.29
CA SER A 79 -1.85 13.70 -0.88
C SER A 79 -2.24 12.83 -2.07
N THR A 80 -1.92 11.53 -1.97
CA THR A 80 -2.29 10.50 -2.96
C THR A 80 -3.79 10.21 -3.02
N THR A 81 -4.59 10.70 -2.05
CA THR A 81 -6.05 10.56 -2.07
C THR A 81 -6.67 11.21 -3.32
N ARG A 82 -6.02 12.24 -3.89
CA ARG A 82 -6.49 12.92 -5.11
C ARG A 82 -6.18 12.16 -6.41
N TYR A 83 -5.16 11.31 -6.42
CA TYR A 83 -4.80 10.51 -7.61
C TYR A 83 -5.86 9.46 -7.98
N ARG A 84 -6.60 8.95 -6.98
CA ARG A 84 -7.64 7.93 -7.22
C ARG A 84 -8.77 8.45 -8.13
N LYS A 85 -9.09 9.75 -8.11
CA LYS A 85 -10.13 10.34 -8.96
C LYS A 85 -9.75 10.46 -10.44
N GLN A 86 -8.46 10.63 -10.74
CA GLN A 86 -7.99 10.76 -12.14
C GLN A 86 -7.85 9.39 -12.83
N ALA A 87 -7.42 8.35 -12.09
CA ALA A 87 -7.33 6.99 -12.63
C ALA A 87 -8.70 6.40 -13.02
N SER A 88 -9.78 6.77 -12.31
CA SER A 88 -11.15 6.39 -12.69
C SER A 88 -11.64 7.05 -13.97
N TYR A 89 -11.17 8.27 -14.29
CA TYR A 89 -11.53 8.95 -15.53
C TYR A 89 -10.81 8.35 -16.74
N ARG A 90 -9.54 7.98 -16.59
CA ARG A 90 -8.76 7.29 -17.64
C ARG A 90 -9.29 5.89 -17.99
N LYS A 91 -9.93 5.19 -17.03
CA LYS A 91 -10.59 3.89 -17.28
C LYS A 91 -11.91 4.00 -18.06
N ALA A 92 -12.56 5.16 -18.09
CA ALA A 92 -13.81 5.35 -18.82
C ALA A 92 -13.60 5.61 -20.33
N LEU A 93 -12.37 5.90 -20.76
CA LEU A 93 -12.02 6.18 -22.16
C LEU A 93 -11.45 4.97 -22.90
N SER A 94 -11.05 3.91 -22.19
CA SER A 94 -10.62 2.64 -22.79
C SER A 94 -11.80 1.68 -22.78
N SER A 95 -12.59 1.73 -23.85
CA SER A 95 -13.78 0.90 -24.06
C SER A 95 -13.40 -0.55 -24.36
N ASP A 96 -13.02 -1.31 -23.33
CA ASP A 96 -13.16 -2.76 -23.35
C ASP A 96 -14.52 -3.14 -22.74
N PRO A 97 -15.29 -4.08 -23.33
CA PRO A 97 -16.52 -4.55 -22.70
C PRO A 97 -16.20 -5.10 -21.31
N PRO A 98 -17.01 -4.78 -20.28
CA PRO A 98 -16.71 -5.19 -18.93
C PRO A 98 -16.68 -6.72 -18.84
N ALA A 99 -15.55 -7.25 -18.35
CA ALA A 99 -15.44 -8.67 -17.99
C ALA A 99 -16.63 -9.06 -17.09
N PRO A 100 -17.23 -10.26 -17.27
CA PRO A 100 -18.42 -10.66 -16.53
C PRO A 100 -18.17 -10.53 -15.03
N GLN A 101 -19.03 -9.73 -14.41
CA GLN A 101 -18.95 -9.29 -13.03
C GLN A 101 -18.79 -10.49 -12.10
N ARG A 102 -17.58 -10.72 -11.57
CA ARG A 102 -17.40 -11.67 -10.47
C ARG A 102 -18.28 -11.20 -9.31
N GLN A 103 -19.28 -12.03 -8.99
CA GLN A 103 -20.28 -11.81 -7.97
C GLN A 103 -19.59 -11.41 -6.65
N ARG A 104 -19.88 -10.19 -6.18
CA ARG A 104 -19.38 -9.69 -4.90
C ARG A 104 -19.97 -10.58 -3.81
N SER A 105 -19.11 -11.25 -3.04
CA SER A 105 -19.49 -11.96 -1.82
C SER A 105 -19.92 -10.95 -0.76
N GLY A 106 -21.16 -10.47 -0.88
CA GLY A 106 -21.83 -9.67 0.14
C GLY A 106 -22.35 -10.60 1.23
N ALA A 107 -21.90 -10.37 2.46
CA ALA A 107 -22.47 -10.99 3.64
C ALA A 107 -23.95 -10.58 3.80
N LYS A 108 -24.87 -11.48 3.45
CA LYS A 108 -26.25 -11.54 3.97
C LYS A 108 -26.78 -12.97 3.91
N GLY A 109 -27.21 -13.48 5.05
CA GLY A 109 -28.28 -14.48 5.11
C GLY A 109 -27.83 -15.93 5.23
N GLY A 110 -27.70 -16.40 6.47
CA GLY A 110 -27.83 -17.83 6.74
C GLY A 110 -29.20 -18.34 6.31
N LYS A 111 -29.22 -19.36 5.45
CA LYS A 111 -30.30 -20.34 5.17
C LYS A 111 -29.95 -21.14 3.89
N ALA A 112 -28.75 -21.73 3.81
CA ALA A 112 -28.38 -22.56 2.65
C ALA A 112 -27.48 -23.76 2.97
N THR A 113 -27.42 -24.20 4.23
CA THR A 113 -26.62 -25.38 4.63
C THR A 113 -27.45 -26.56 5.13
N LYS A 114 -28.77 -26.59 4.86
CA LYS A 114 -29.66 -27.65 5.40
C LYS A 114 -30.17 -28.68 4.39
N ILE A 115 -29.72 -28.68 3.12
CA ILE A 115 -30.29 -29.56 2.07
C ILE A 115 -29.30 -30.62 1.53
N LYS A 116 -28.00 -30.59 1.88
CA LYS A 116 -27.02 -31.60 1.39
C LYS A 116 -26.49 -32.59 2.45
N ALA A 117 -27.20 -32.79 3.55
CA ALA A 117 -26.85 -33.79 4.58
C ALA A 117 -27.92 -34.89 4.76
N ARG A 118 -28.74 -35.17 3.75
CA ARG A 118 -29.77 -36.24 3.79
C ARG A 118 -29.75 -37.23 2.61
N PHE A 119 -28.69 -37.24 1.80
CA PHE A 119 -28.55 -38.20 0.69
C PHE A 119 -27.18 -38.91 0.67
N ARG A 120 -26.66 -39.27 1.84
CA ARG A 120 -25.54 -40.23 1.97
C ARG A 120 -25.86 -41.25 3.08
N GLY A 121 -26.97 -41.97 2.90
CA GLY A 121 -27.44 -42.96 3.85
C GLY A 121 -28.67 -43.71 3.33
N ARG A 122 -28.46 -44.51 2.28
CA ARG A 122 -29.23 -45.71 1.85
C ARG A 122 -29.01 -45.93 0.36
N MET A 123 -28.00 -46.72 0.03
CA MET A 123 -28.11 -48.06 -0.55
C MET A 123 -26.76 -48.74 -0.39
#